data_AF-A0A6N2S7T1-F1
#
_entry.id   AF-A0A6N2S7T1-F1
#
_cell.length_a   1.000
_cell.length_b   1.000
_cell.length_c   1.000
_cell.angle_alpha   90.00
_cell.angle_beta   90.00
_cell.angle_gamma   90.00
#
_symmetry.space_group_name_H-M   'P 1'
#
loop_
_entity.id
_entity.type
_entity.pdbx_description
1 polymer ?
#
loop_
_entity_poly.entity_id
_entity_poly.type
_entity_poly.pdbx_seq_one_letter_code
_entity_poly.pdbx_strand_id
1 'polypeptide(L)'
;MIQIQNVNQEDTKNITRIKYISIGGKVYRVTDLSVSESYIEAAETELSTDEVPGNELWSIGEFGQYKIKLINRQKKIKVININQWKQSKQR
;
A
#
# COMPACT_ATOMS: atom_id res chain seq x y z
N MET A 1 18.57 35.25 21.79
CA MET A 1 17.17 34.77 21.92
C MET A 1 16.91 33.81 20.78
N ILE A 2 16.47 32.60 21.11
CA ILE A 2 16.35 31.45 20.21
C ILE A 2 14.97 31.51 19.56
N GLN A 3 14.89 31.41 18.22
CA GLN A 3 13.68 30.90 17.57
C GLN A 3 13.94 29.47 17.10
N ILE A 4 13.18 28.57 17.69
CA ILE A 4 13.29 27.12 17.64
C ILE A 4 12.84 26.68 16.24
N GLN A 5 13.67 25.91 15.55
CA GLN A 5 13.28 25.23 14.33
C GLN A 5 12.29 24.12 14.70
N ASN A 6 11.00 24.39 14.59
CA ASN A 6 9.99 23.33 14.59
C ASN A 6 9.97 22.66 13.22
N VAL A 7 11.05 21.94 12.89
CA VAL A 7 10.99 20.84 11.94
C VAL A 7 10.32 19.68 12.67
N ASN A 8 8.99 19.74 12.77
CA ASN A 8 8.19 18.53 12.81
C ASN A 8 7.83 18.24 11.35
N GLN A 9 8.84 17.87 10.56
CA GLN A 9 8.59 16.99 9.44
C GLN A 9 8.23 15.66 10.09
N GLU A 10 6.94 15.48 10.40
CA GLU A 10 6.40 14.13 10.39
C GLU A 10 6.86 13.55 9.06
N ASP A 11 7.65 12.47 9.10
CA ASP A 11 7.93 11.59 7.98
C ASP A 11 6.59 11.10 7.41
N THR A 12 5.91 11.99 6.70
CA THR A 12 4.68 11.77 5.99
C THR A 12 5.12 10.99 4.77
N LYS A 13 5.29 9.69 5.00
CA LYS A 13 5.52 8.66 4.01
C LYS A 13 4.62 8.99 2.83
N ASN A 14 5.19 9.61 1.79
CA ASN A 14 4.39 10.30 0.78
C ASN A 14 3.67 9.24 -0.04
N ILE A 15 2.43 8.94 0.35
CA ILE A 15 1.62 7.85 -0.21
C ILE A 15 1.38 8.02 -1.72
N THR A 16 1.62 9.21 -2.28
CA THR A 16 1.59 9.44 -3.73
C THR A 16 2.75 8.79 -4.49
N ARG A 17 3.84 8.42 -3.81
CA ARG A 17 4.99 7.71 -4.44
C ARG A 17 4.77 6.20 -4.55
N ILE A 18 3.67 5.70 -3.99
CA ILE A 18 3.35 4.27 -3.99
C ILE A 18 2.96 3.87 -5.39
N LYS A 19 3.77 2.99 -5.99
CA LYS A 19 3.47 2.39 -7.29
C LYS A 19 3.10 0.93 -7.16
N TYR A 20 3.60 0.24 -6.14
CA TYR A 20 3.41 -1.20 -5.99
C TYR A 20 3.07 -1.59 -4.54
N ILE A 21 2.25 -2.64 -4.43
CA ILE A 21 1.86 -3.26 -3.17
C ILE A 21 2.26 -4.74 -3.20
N SER A 22 2.98 -5.18 -2.18
CA SER A 22 3.33 -6.59 -1.97
C SER A 22 2.34 -7.29 -1.05
N ILE A 23 1.82 -8.45 -1.46
CA ILE A 23 0.89 -9.27 -0.69
C ILE A 23 1.26 -10.73 -0.83
N GLY A 24 1.74 -11.35 0.25
CA GLY A 24 2.07 -12.78 0.26
C GLY A 24 3.04 -13.20 -0.85
N GLY A 25 4.05 -12.36 -1.12
CA GLY A 25 5.05 -12.58 -2.18
C GLY A 25 4.63 -12.14 -3.59
N LYS A 26 3.38 -11.69 -3.78
CA LYS A 26 2.90 -11.17 -5.07
C LYS A 26 2.98 -9.65 -5.13
N VAL A 27 3.30 -9.11 -6.30
CA VAL A 27 3.36 -7.67 -6.55
C VAL A 27 2.14 -7.21 -7.35
N TYR A 28 1.48 -6.18 -6.85
CA TYR A 28 0.35 -5.51 -7.48
C TYR A 28 0.74 -4.05 -7.80
N ARG A 29 0.51 -3.58 -9.02
CA ARG A 29 0.70 -2.18 -9.40
C ARG A 29 -0.54 -1.39 -9.03
N VAL A 30 -0.37 -0.29 -8.31
CA VAL A 30 -1.46 0.64 -8.00
C VAL A 30 -2.00 1.23 -9.31
N THR A 31 -3.30 1.09 -9.52
CA THR A 31 -4.02 1.62 -10.68
C THR A 31 -4.90 2.81 -10.32
N ASP A 32 -5.35 2.87 -9.06
CA ASP A 32 -6.16 3.96 -8.54
C ASP A 32 -5.88 4.18 -7.05
N LEU A 33 -5.88 5.44 -6.62
CA LEU A 33 -5.61 5.83 -5.24
C LEU A 33 -6.48 7.04 -4.88
N SER A 34 -7.36 6.86 -3.90
CA SER A 34 -8.16 7.93 -3.33
C SER A 34 -7.84 8.08 -1.85
N VAL A 35 -7.18 9.18 -1.50
CA VAL A 35 -6.84 9.51 -0.11
C VAL A 35 -8.10 9.87 0.69
N SER A 36 -9.00 10.63 0.09
CA SER A 36 -10.26 11.06 0.70
C SER A 36 -11.18 9.88 1.04
N GLU A 37 -11.24 8.88 0.16
CA GLU A 37 -12.07 7.69 0.38
C GLU A 37 -11.33 6.57 1.11
N SER A 38 -10.05 6.77 1.43
CA SER A 38 -9.15 5.73 1.96
C SER A 38 -9.26 4.45 1.12
N TYR A 39 -9.08 4.59 -0.20
CA TYR A 39 -9.24 3.51 -1.16
C TYR A 39 -8.02 3.35 -2.05
N ILE A 40 -7.66 2.10 -2.33
CA ILE A 40 -6.60 1.75 -3.27
C ILE A 40 -7.07 0.63 -4.19
N GLU A 41 -6.88 0.80 -5.49
CA GLU A 41 -6.98 -0.27 -6.47
C GLU A 41 -5.59 -0.66 -6.97
N ALA A 42 -5.34 -1.96 -7.08
CA ALA A 42 -4.10 -2.46 -7.64
C ALA A 42 -4.31 -3.72 -8.49
N ALA A 43 -3.54 -3.86 -9.57
CA ALA A 43 -3.57 -4.98 -10.48
C ALA A 43 -2.32 -5.85 -10.36
N GLU A 44 -2.48 -7.17 -10.33
CA GLU A 44 -1.38 -8.14 -10.21
C GLU A 44 -0.45 -8.02 -11.41
N THR A 45 0.85 -8.03 -11.14
CA THR A 45 1.90 -7.89 -12.16
C THR A 45 2.64 -9.21 -12.38
N GLU A 46 3.53 -9.21 -13.37
CA GLU A 46 4.50 -10.30 -13.60
C GLU A 46 5.77 -10.18 -12.78
N LEU A 47 5.93 -9.07 -12.06
CA LEU A 47 7.11 -8.74 -11.28
C LEU A 47 7.14 -9.53 -9.97
N SER A 48 8.35 -9.91 -9.58
CA SER A 48 8.73 -10.33 -8.24
C SER A 48 9.07 -9.12 -7.38
N THR A 49 9.13 -9.31 -6.05
CA THR A 49 9.47 -8.25 -5.11
C THR A 49 10.90 -7.72 -5.30
N ASP A 50 11.81 -8.54 -5.83
CA ASP A 50 13.20 -8.19 -6.08
C ASP A 50 13.39 -7.30 -7.32
N GLU A 51 12.40 -7.29 -8.23
CA GLU A 51 12.39 -6.46 -9.44
C GLU A 51 11.83 -5.06 -9.20
N VAL A 52 11.24 -4.81 -8.02
CA VAL A 52 10.66 -3.50 -7.68
C VAL A 52 11.58 -2.78 -6.69
N PRO A 53 11.96 -1.51 -6.96
CA PRO A 53 12.68 -0.70 -5.99
C PRO A 53 11.94 -0.63 -4.66
N GLY A 54 12.62 -0.93 -3.55
CA GLY A 54 11.99 -0.98 -2.22
C GLY A 54 11.35 0.34 -1.78
N ASN A 55 11.76 1.48 -2.33
CA ASN A 55 11.14 2.78 -2.08
C ASN A 55 9.80 2.97 -2.81
N GLU A 56 9.47 2.11 -3.78
CA GLU A 56 8.20 2.11 -4.54
C GLU A 56 7.29 0.93 -4.15
N LEU A 57 7.82 -0.07 -3.43
CA LEU A 57 7.12 -1.28 -3.00
C LEU A 57 6.67 -1.18 -1.54
N TRP A 58 5.37 -1.30 -1.31
CA TRP A 58 4.78 -1.14 0.01
C TRP A 58 4.08 -2.41 0.46
N SER A 59 4.19 -2.75 1.75
CA SER A 59 3.46 -3.89 2.30
C SER A 59 2.00 -3.53 2.54
N ILE A 60 1.09 -4.46 2.24
CA ILE A 60 -0.34 -4.24 2.45
C ILE A 60 -0.70 -3.89 3.90
N GLY A 61 0.10 -4.35 4.86
CA GLY A 61 -0.09 -4.07 6.29
C GLY A 61 0.06 -2.58 6.64
N GLU A 62 0.71 -1.79 5.79
CA GLU A 62 0.92 -0.35 5.99
C GLU A 62 -0.35 0.46 5.74
N PHE A 63 -1.35 -0.12 5.08
CA PHE A 63 -2.59 0.56 4.68
C PHE A 63 -3.77 0.24 5.59
N GLY A 64 -3.55 0.16 6.91
CA GLY A 64 -4.53 -0.35 7.88
C GLY A 64 -5.96 0.18 7.74
N GLN A 65 -6.12 1.46 7.41
CA GLN A 65 -7.41 2.13 7.27
C GLN A 65 -7.99 2.11 5.84
N TYR A 66 -7.23 1.63 4.85
CA TYR A 66 -7.66 1.66 3.46
C TYR A 66 -8.46 0.40 3.10
N LYS A 67 -9.47 0.61 2.25
CA LYS A 67 -10.10 -0.45 1.46
C LYS A 67 -9.22 -0.73 0.26
N ILE A 68 -8.75 -1.97 0.12
CA ILE A 68 -7.89 -2.36 -1.01
C ILE A 68 -8.61 -3.31 -1.93
N LYS A 69 -8.73 -2.94 -3.20
CA LYS A 69 -9.24 -3.79 -4.27
C LYS A 69 -8.08 -4.29 -5.12
N LEU A 70 -7.98 -5.62 -5.20
CA LEU A 70 -6.95 -6.29 -5.98
C LEU A 70 -7.56 -6.95 -7.20
N ILE A 71 -6.99 -6.70 -8.37
CA ILE A 71 -7.37 -7.34 -9.62
C ILE A 71 -6.27 -8.35 -9.96
N ASN A 72 -6.58 -9.64 -9.91
CA ASN A 72 -5.59 -10.67 -10.25
C ASN A 72 -5.43 -10.79 -11.78
N ARG A 73 -4.42 -11.54 -12.26
CA ARG A 73 -4.19 -11.69 -13.72
C ARG A 73 -5.38 -12.31 -14.48
N GLN A 74 -6.23 -13.07 -13.79
CA GLN A 74 -7.48 -13.63 -14.34
C GLN A 74 -8.66 -12.64 -14.31
N LYS A 75 -8.40 -11.34 -14.05
CA LYS A 75 -9.41 -10.28 -13.86
C LYS A 75 -10.40 -10.55 -12.73
N LYS A 76 -10.10 -11.47 -11.81
CA LYS A 76 -10.91 -11.68 -10.61
C LYS A 76 -10.57 -10.60 -9.59
N ILE A 77 -11.63 -10.01 -9.04
CA ILE A 77 -11.53 -8.93 -8.07
C ILE A 77 -11.57 -9.50 -6.67
N LYS A 78 -10.65 -9.07 -5.81
CA LYS A 78 -10.64 -9.37 -4.38
C LYS A 78 -10.57 -8.06 -3.60
N VAL A 79 -11.61 -7.77 -2.82
CA VAL A 79 -11.61 -6.63 -1.89
C VAL A 79 -11.13 -7.12 -0.54
N ILE A 80 -10.11 -6.47 0.03
CA ILE A 80 -9.52 -6.80 1.32
C ILE A 80 -9.76 -5.65 2.28
N ASN A 81 -10.32 -5.98 3.44
CA ASN A 81 -10.31 -5.11 4.62
C ASN A 81 -9.05 -5.43 5.44
N ILE A 82 -8.13 -4.47 5.55
CA ILE A 82 -6.82 -4.70 6.17
C ILE A 82 -6.92 -4.99 7.66
N ASN A 83 -7.87 -4.35 8.36
CA ASN A 83 -8.09 -4.61 9.79
C ASN A 83 -8.52 -6.06 10.04
N GLN A 84 -9.35 -6.62 9.17
CA GLN A 84 -9.73 -8.04 9.23
C GLN A 84 -8.56 -8.96 8.82
N TRP A 85 -7.77 -8.56 7.83
CA TRP A 85 -6.60 -9.32 7.39
C TRP A 85 -5.49 -9.39 8.45
N LYS A 86 -5.26 -8.32 9.21
CA LYS A 86 -4.31 -8.32 10.33
C LYS A 86 -4.73 -9.30 11.43
N GLN A 87 -6.02 -9.36 11.76
CA GLN A 87 -6.55 -10.29 12.77
C GLN A 87 -6.43 -11.76 12.35
N SER A 88 -6.51 -12.08 11.06
CA SER A 88 -6.36 -13.47 10.59
C SER A 88 -4.91 -13.95 10.50
N LYS A 89 -3.93 -13.03 10.56
CA LYS A 89 -2.49 -13.32 10.54
C LYS A 89 -1.87 -13.45 11.94
N GLN A 90 -2.58 -13.08 13.01
CA GLN A 90 -2.12 -13.19 14.40
C GLN A 90 -2.62 -14.47 15.11
N ARG A 91 -3.14 -15.46 14.35
CA ARG A 91 -3.62 -16.74 14.87
C ARG A 91 -2.69 -17.88 14.47
#